data_AF-A0A4S5JF95-F1
#
_entry.id   AF-A0A4S5JF95-F1
#
_cell.length_a   1.000
_cell.length_b   1.000
_cell.length_c   1.000
_cell.angle_alpha   90.00
_cell.angle_beta   90.00
_cell.angle_gamma   90.00
#
_symmetry.space_group_name_H-M   'P 1'
#
loop_
_entity.id
_entity.type
_entity.pdbx_description
1 polymer ?
#
loop_
_entity_poly.entity_id
_entity_poly.type
_entity_poly.pdbx_seq_one_letter_code
_entity_poly.pdbx_strand_id
1 'polypeptide(L)'
;MSTKPVYAVLLSSLVGIFFTINSLAIAGDDDGSQYVEFYEESDEDCEKKGGARIFVKNNHAEQILDLHLDRYFYDVRQGGRSMFPLKPSTSQALGCSRVFDAEQRWELVSATFISEVAVKERYGDFE
;
A
#
# COMPACT_ATOMS: atom_id res chain seq x y z
N MET A 1 67.30 52.10 -13.70
CA MET A 1 67.72 50.67 -13.74
C MET A 1 67.10 50.00 -12.52
N SER A 2 66.05 49.19 -12.65
CA SER A 2 66.09 47.76 -13.04
C SER A 2 67.00 47.00 -12.05
N THR A 3 66.52 46.15 -11.13
CA THR A 3 65.66 44.96 -11.32
C THR A 3 65.01 44.49 -9.98
N LYS A 4 63.80 43.91 -10.05
CA LYS A 4 63.19 42.99 -9.04
C LYS A 4 63.70 41.55 -9.33
N PRO A 5 63.63 40.51 -8.45
CA PRO A 5 62.38 39.83 -7.99
C PRO A 5 62.52 39.29 -6.53
N VAL A 6 61.64 38.55 -5.84
CA VAL A 6 60.71 37.45 -6.15
C VAL A 6 59.66 37.37 -5.04
N TYR A 7 58.46 36.94 -5.40
CA TYR A 7 57.26 36.73 -4.59
C TYR A 7 57.36 35.55 -3.61
N ALA A 8 56.67 35.64 -2.47
CA ALA A 8 56.14 34.48 -1.76
C ALA A 8 54.77 34.82 -1.17
N VAL A 9 53.74 34.64 -1.99
CA VAL A 9 52.34 34.64 -1.57
C VAL A 9 52.07 33.27 -0.92
N LEU A 10 51.96 33.24 0.40
CA LEU A 10 51.45 32.08 1.14
C LEU A 10 49.92 32.09 1.02
N LEU A 11 49.43 31.45 -0.05
CA LEU A 11 48.01 31.13 -0.21
C LEU A 11 47.72 29.90 0.68
N SER A 12 47.17 30.12 1.87
CA SER A 12 46.64 29.03 2.69
C SER A 12 45.37 28.49 2.05
N SER A 13 45.48 27.32 1.44
CA SER A 13 44.37 26.54 0.89
C SER A 13 43.43 26.08 2.01
N LEU A 14 42.37 26.86 2.28
CA LEU A 14 41.19 26.37 3.00
C LEU A 14 40.42 25.45 2.05
N VAL A 15 40.71 24.15 2.15
CA VAL A 15 39.88 23.09 1.56
C VAL A 15 38.54 23.11 2.30
N GLY A 16 37.57 23.82 1.72
CA GLY A 16 36.18 23.75 2.15
C GLY A 16 35.66 22.33 1.93
N ILE A 17 35.52 21.58 3.00
CA ILE A 17 34.83 20.30 3.03
C ILE A 17 33.36 20.61 2.69
N PHE A 18 32.99 20.42 1.42
CA PHE A 18 31.60 20.36 1.00
C PHE A 18 30.98 19.12 1.66
N PHE A 19 30.34 19.32 2.81
CA PHE A 19 29.37 18.36 3.32
C PHE A 19 28.16 18.39 2.39
N THR A 20 28.17 17.50 1.40
CA THR A 20 26.96 17.12 0.69
C THR A 20 26.07 16.41 1.70
N ILE A 21 25.15 17.17 2.30
CA ILE A 21 23.95 16.62 2.91
C ILE A 21 23.23 15.82 1.82
N ASN A 22 23.47 14.51 1.82
CA ASN A 22 22.61 13.57 1.13
C ASN A 22 21.25 13.72 1.81
N SER A 23 20.31 14.39 1.13
CA SER A 23 18.91 14.28 1.49
C SER A 23 18.55 12.80 1.38
N LEU A 24 18.55 12.10 2.51
CA LEU A 24 17.77 10.87 2.64
C LEU A 24 16.32 11.31 2.40
N ALA A 25 15.86 11.13 1.16
CA ALA A 25 14.44 11.04 0.90
C ALA A 25 13.96 9.81 1.68
N ILE A 26 13.43 10.05 2.88
CA ILE A 26 12.57 9.08 3.55
C ILE A 26 11.41 8.89 2.58
N ALA A 27 11.37 7.75 1.89
CA ALA A 27 10.21 7.33 1.13
C ALA A 27 9.07 7.16 2.14
N GLY A 28 8.28 8.21 2.31
CA GLY A 28 7.16 8.24 3.22
C GLY A 28 6.06 7.33 2.70
N ASP A 29 5.95 6.17 3.34
CA ASP A 29 4.69 5.64 3.86
C ASP A 29 3.51 5.62 2.88
N ASP A 30 3.64 4.82 1.81
CA ASP A 30 2.51 4.39 1.00
C ASP A 30 1.84 3.13 1.58
N ASP A 31 2.01 2.87 2.88
CA ASP A 31 1.39 1.73 3.56
C ASP A 31 0.01 2.14 4.09
N GLY A 32 -1.03 1.66 3.42
CA GLY A 32 -2.43 1.86 3.79
C GLY A 32 -2.98 0.77 4.71
N SER A 33 -2.17 -0.20 5.15
CA SER A 33 -2.65 -1.40 5.85
C SER A 33 -3.42 -1.10 7.14
N GLN A 34 -3.06 -0.05 7.89
CA GLN A 34 -3.79 0.32 9.11
C GLN A 34 -5.25 0.77 8.86
N TYR A 35 -5.61 1.09 7.62
CA TYR A 35 -6.97 1.48 7.23
C TYR A 35 -7.81 0.30 6.73
N VAL A 36 -7.25 -0.90 6.68
CA VAL A 36 -7.96 -2.11 6.24
C VAL A 36 -8.57 -2.81 7.45
N GLU A 37 -9.88 -3.01 7.42
CA GLU A 37 -10.61 -3.80 8.41
C GLU A 37 -11.35 -4.95 7.73
N PHE A 38 -11.22 -6.16 8.27
CA PHE A 38 -12.06 -7.29 7.90
C PHE A 38 -13.15 -7.48 8.94
N TYR A 39 -14.37 -7.73 8.49
CA TYR A 39 -15.49 -8.02 9.37
C TYR A 39 -16.46 -8.99 8.71
N GLU A 40 -17.31 -9.61 9.52
CA GLU A 40 -18.34 -10.55 9.07
C GLU A 40 -19.73 -10.01 9.41
N GLU A 41 -20.68 -10.19 8.49
CA GLU A 41 -22.10 -9.89 8.72
C GLU A 41 -22.98 -11.08 8.33
N SER A 42 -24.12 -11.20 8.99
CA SER A 42 -25.18 -12.16 8.64
C SER A 42 -25.65 -11.92 7.20
N ASP A 43 -25.71 -13.00 6.41
CA ASP A 43 -26.08 -12.98 5.00
C ASP A 43 -26.77 -14.31 4.69
N GLU A 44 -28.00 -14.26 4.19
CA GLU A 44 -28.86 -15.44 4.03
C GLU A 44 -28.20 -16.55 3.19
N ASP A 45 -27.45 -16.16 2.15
CA ASP A 45 -26.75 -17.09 1.26
C ASP A 45 -25.52 -17.75 1.88
N CYS A 46 -24.89 -17.08 2.84
CA CYS A 46 -23.77 -17.64 3.59
C CYS A 46 -24.25 -18.45 4.79
N GLU A 47 -25.36 -18.06 5.43
CA GLU A 47 -25.97 -18.79 6.53
C GLU A 47 -26.43 -20.19 6.09
N LYS A 48 -27.00 -20.31 4.88
CA LYS A 48 -27.33 -21.61 4.25
C LYS A 48 -26.12 -22.53 4.09
N LYS A 49 -24.90 -21.98 4.12
CA LYS A 49 -23.61 -22.70 4.03
C LYS A 49 -22.91 -22.80 5.39
N GLY A 50 -23.55 -22.38 6.47
CA GLY A 50 -23.04 -22.43 7.84
C GLY A 50 -22.05 -21.33 8.18
N GLY A 51 -21.98 -20.24 7.42
CA GLY A 51 -21.08 -19.11 7.66
C GLY A 51 -21.76 -17.75 7.56
N ALA A 52 -20.95 -16.70 7.57
CA ALA A 52 -21.36 -15.32 7.39
C ALA A 52 -20.65 -14.71 6.16
N ARG A 53 -21.07 -13.53 5.71
CA ARG A 53 -20.39 -12.82 4.62
C ARG A 53 -19.18 -12.08 5.18
N ILE A 54 -18.00 -12.34 4.62
CA ILE A 54 -16.78 -11.58 4.89
C ILE A 54 -16.78 -10.33 4.02
N PHE A 55 -16.48 -9.20 4.65
CA PHE A 55 -16.23 -7.91 4.02
C PHE A 55 -14.80 -7.44 4.33
N VAL A 56 -14.27 -6.62 3.44
CA VAL A 56 -13.12 -5.76 3.72
C VAL A 56 -13.55 -4.31 3.59
N LYS A 57 -13.11 -3.46 4.52
CA LYS A 57 -13.43 -2.04 4.58
C LYS A 57 -12.16 -1.21 4.47
N ASN A 58 -12.28 -0.10 3.75
CA ASN A 58 -11.34 1.00 3.82
C ASN A 58 -11.87 2.02 4.85
N ASN A 59 -11.22 2.10 6.01
CA ASN A 59 -11.54 3.07 7.06
C ASN A 59 -10.91 4.45 6.84
N HIS A 60 -10.13 4.65 5.77
CA HIS A 60 -9.66 5.97 5.40
C HIS A 60 -10.82 6.84 4.88
N ALA A 61 -10.88 8.10 5.33
CA ALA A 61 -11.98 9.02 4.98
C ALA A 61 -11.91 9.53 3.53
N GLU A 62 -10.71 9.75 2.99
CA GLU A 62 -10.52 10.44 1.71
C GLU A 62 -9.75 9.66 0.61
N GLN A 63 -8.91 8.69 0.95
CA GLN A 63 -7.99 8.05 0.01
C GLN A 63 -8.47 6.65 -0.41
N ILE A 64 -8.25 6.34 -1.68
CA ILE A 64 -8.50 5.02 -2.27
C ILE A 64 -7.31 4.11 -1.94
N LEU A 65 -7.59 2.86 -1.57
CA LEU A 65 -6.57 1.82 -1.38
C LEU A 65 -6.52 0.88 -2.57
N ASP A 66 -5.33 0.60 -3.11
CA ASP A 66 -5.07 -0.55 -3.97
C ASP A 66 -4.88 -1.80 -3.10
N LEU A 67 -5.92 -2.64 -2.99
CA LEU A 67 -5.92 -3.81 -2.13
C LEU A 67 -5.51 -5.07 -2.87
N HIS A 68 -4.62 -5.82 -2.24
CA HIS A 68 -4.15 -7.11 -2.72
C HIS A 68 -4.40 -8.14 -1.62
N LEU A 69 -5.26 -9.12 -1.91
CA LEU A 69 -5.70 -10.11 -0.93
C LEU A 69 -5.43 -11.53 -1.46
N ASP A 70 -4.95 -12.39 -0.57
CA ASP A 70 -4.87 -13.83 -0.82
C ASP A 70 -6.03 -14.54 -0.13
N ARG A 71 -6.69 -15.44 -0.85
CA ARG A 71 -7.77 -16.26 -0.31
C ARG A 71 -7.23 -17.59 0.19
N TYR A 72 -7.68 -18.02 1.36
CA TYR A 72 -7.43 -19.37 1.87
C TYR A 72 -8.76 -20.11 1.95
N PHE A 73 -8.72 -21.38 1.56
CA PHE A 73 -9.83 -22.32 1.72
C PHE A 73 -9.27 -23.57 2.38
N TYR A 74 -9.80 -23.91 3.54
CA TYR A 74 -9.32 -25.04 4.35
C TYR A 74 -7.80 -25.00 4.57
N ASP A 75 -7.28 -23.83 4.98
CA ASP A 75 -5.85 -23.53 5.19
C ASP A 75 -4.94 -23.63 3.95
N VAL A 76 -5.51 -23.86 2.77
CA VAL A 76 -4.76 -23.86 1.52
C VAL A 76 -4.93 -22.52 0.82
N ARG A 77 -3.81 -21.83 0.56
CA ARG A 77 -3.80 -20.62 -0.26
C ARG A 77 -4.31 -20.96 -1.66
N GLN A 78 -5.36 -20.28 -2.09
CA GLN A 78 -5.97 -20.47 -3.39
C GLN A 78 -5.13 -19.79 -4.49
N GLY A 79 -5.24 -20.31 -5.71
CA GLY A 79 -4.62 -19.70 -6.88
C GLY A 79 -5.27 -18.36 -7.21
N GLY A 80 -4.45 -17.42 -7.71
CA GLY A 80 -4.88 -16.05 -7.98
C GLY A 80 -4.80 -15.15 -6.75
N ARG A 81 -4.65 -13.86 -7.00
CA ARG A 81 -4.66 -12.79 -6.01
C ARG A 81 -5.79 -11.85 -6.36
N SER A 82 -6.63 -11.50 -5.39
CA SER A 82 -7.65 -10.49 -5.61
C SER A 82 -6.97 -9.13 -5.55
N MET A 83 -7.09 -8.35 -6.62
CA MET A 83 -6.48 -7.04 -6.78
C MET A 83 -7.56 -6.06 -7.20
N PHE A 84 -7.90 -5.10 -6.35
CA PHE A 84 -8.94 -4.13 -6.64
C PHE A 84 -8.73 -2.82 -5.85
N PRO A 85 -9.18 -1.68 -6.41
CA PRO A 85 -9.23 -0.44 -5.66
C PRO A 85 -10.41 -0.50 -4.68
N LEU A 86 -10.26 0.08 -3.49
CA LEU A 86 -11.33 0.21 -2.50
C LEU A 86 -11.52 1.68 -2.13
N LYS A 87 -12.71 2.21 -2.43
CA LYS A 87 -13.06 3.62 -2.21
C LYS A 87 -12.96 4.00 -0.72
N PRO A 88 -12.79 5.30 -0.41
CA PRO A 88 -12.75 5.76 0.97
C PRO A 88 -14.05 5.43 1.69
N SER A 89 -13.96 4.98 2.94
CA SER A 89 -15.11 4.69 3.80
C SER A 89 -16.13 3.69 3.23
N THR A 90 -15.73 2.84 2.28
CA THR A 90 -16.59 1.79 1.72
C THR A 90 -16.09 0.38 2.05
N SER A 91 -16.99 -0.59 1.88
CA SER A 91 -16.70 -2.00 2.05
C SER A 91 -16.93 -2.78 0.76
N GLN A 92 -16.17 -3.86 0.57
CA GLN A 92 -16.32 -4.82 -0.52
C GLN A 92 -16.60 -6.20 0.07
N ALA A 93 -17.65 -6.85 -0.43
CA ALA A 93 -17.95 -8.24 -0.11
C ALA A 93 -16.91 -9.18 -0.78
N LEU A 94 -16.35 -10.12 -0.01
CA LEU A 94 -15.32 -11.04 -0.50
C LEU A 94 -15.83 -12.48 -0.69
N GLY A 95 -16.77 -12.91 0.13
CA GLY A 95 -17.37 -14.25 0.07
C GLY A 95 -17.81 -14.76 1.43
N CYS A 96 -18.34 -15.98 1.49
CA CYS A 96 -18.74 -16.58 2.76
C CYS A 96 -17.53 -17.04 3.58
N SER A 97 -17.61 -16.98 4.90
CA SER A 97 -16.61 -17.53 5.83
C SER A 97 -16.61 -19.05 5.89
N ARG A 98 -17.68 -19.70 5.41
CA ARG A 98 -17.73 -21.14 5.16
C ARG A 98 -18.37 -21.47 3.83
N VAL A 99 -17.85 -22.51 3.17
CA VAL A 99 -18.42 -23.10 1.96
C VAL A 99 -18.20 -24.62 2.02
N PHE A 100 -19.28 -25.41 1.91
CA PHE A 100 -19.23 -26.88 2.05
C PHE A 100 -18.55 -27.35 3.34
N ASP A 101 -18.93 -26.75 4.47
CA ASP A 101 -18.35 -27.00 5.80
C ASP A 101 -16.87 -26.67 5.98
N ALA A 102 -16.17 -26.20 4.94
CA ALA A 102 -14.79 -25.75 5.00
C ALA A 102 -14.71 -24.24 5.26
N GLU A 103 -13.78 -23.84 6.13
CA GLU A 103 -13.48 -22.43 6.41
C GLU A 103 -12.85 -21.76 5.18
N GLN A 104 -13.25 -20.51 4.95
CA GLN A 104 -12.63 -19.62 3.99
C GLN A 104 -12.26 -18.31 4.69
N ARG A 105 -11.04 -17.83 4.47
CA ARG A 105 -10.56 -16.54 4.98
C ARG A 105 -9.78 -15.77 3.93
N TRP A 106 -9.55 -14.50 4.22
CA TRP A 106 -8.78 -13.60 3.38
C TRP A 106 -7.65 -13.00 4.20
N GLU A 107 -6.48 -12.92 3.60
CA GLU A 107 -5.30 -12.35 4.22
C GLU A 107 -4.84 -11.15 3.39
N LEU A 108 -4.57 -10.04 4.07
CA LEU A 108 -4.03 -8.84 3.45
C LEU A 108 -2.58 -9.11 3.01
N VAL A 109 -2.30 -8.89 1.73
CA VAL A 109 -0.94 -8.93 1.21
C VAL A 109 -0.35 -7.53 1.17
N SER A 110 -1.09 -6.56 0.62
CA SER A 110 -0.72 -5.15 0.61
C SER A 110 -1.95 -4.27 0.49
N ALA A 111 -1.84 -3.08 1.05
CA ALA A 111 -2.73 -1.96 0.83
C ALA A 111 -1.86 -0.74 0.61
N THR A 112 -1.99 -0.10 -0.54
CA THR A 112 -1.24 1.13 -0.85
C THR A 112 -2.19 2.21 -1.30
N PHE A 113 -1.86 3.48 -1.07
CA PHE A 113 -2.71 4.56 -1.56
C PHE A 113 -2.59 4.66 -3.08
N ILE A 114 -3.70 4.95 -3.74
CA ILE A 114 -3.73 5.09 -5.19
C ILE A 114 -4.59 6.28 -5.60
N SER A 115 -4.12 7.03 -6.61
CA SER A 115 -4.88 8.14 -7.18
C SER A 115 -5.99 7.64 -8.11
N GLU A 116 -7.06 8.41 -8.28
CA GLU A 116 -8.14 8.08 -9.22
C GLU A 116 -7.64 7.87 -10.67
N VAL A 117 -6.64 8.64 -11.10
CA VAL A 117 -6.02 8.49 -12.42
C VAL A 117 -5.35 7.13 -12.53
N ALA A 118 -4.53 6.75 -11.55
CA ALA A 118 -3.86 5.45 -11.52
C ALA A 118 -4.85 4.27 -11.39
N VAL A 119 -5.95 4.46 -10.66
CA VAL A 119 -7.06 3.49 -10.61
C VAL A 119 -7.63 3.28 -12.00
N LYS A 120 -7.97 4.37 -12.71
CA LYS A 120 -8.54 4.29 -14.06
C LYS A 120 -7.60 3.61 -15.06
N GLU A 121 -6.31 3.89 -14.98
CA GLU A 121 -5.30 3.26 -15.84
C GLU A 121 -5.18 1.75 -15.61
N ARG A 122 -5.25 1.31 -14.34
CA ARG A 122 -5.04 -0.09 -13.97
C ARG A 122 -6.31 -0.95 -14.02
N TYR A 123 -7.43 -0.39 -13.58
CA TYR A 123 -8.68 -1.11 -13.35
C TYR A 123 -9.82 -0.68 -14.29
N GLY A 124 -9.64 0.39 -15.06
CA GLY A 124 -10.70 0.98 -15.88
C GLY A 124 -11.67 1.82 -15.06
N ASP A 125 -12.90 1.99 -15.56
CA ASP A 125 -13.93 2.72 -14.82
C ASP A 125 -14.34 1.91 -13.58
N PHE A 126 -14.17 2.52 -12.40
CA PHE A 126 -14.42 1.93 -11.09
C PHE A 126 -15.55 2.69 -10.39
N GLU A 127 -16.78 2.19 -10.57
CA GLU A 127 -18.02 2.72 -9.97
C GLU A 127 -18.28 2.19 -8.56
#